data_AF-A0A2V8H159-F1
#
_entry.id   AF-A0A2V8H159-F1
#
_cell.length_a   1.000
_cell.length_b   1.000
_cell.length_c   1.000
_cell.angle_alpha   90.00
_cell.angle_beta   90.00
_cell.angle_gamma   90.00
#
_symmetry.space_group_name_H-M   'P 1'
#
loop_
_entity.id
_entity.type
_entity.pdbx_description
1 polymer ?
#
loop_
_entity_poly.entity_id
_entity_poly.type
_entity_poly.pdbx_seq_one_letter_code
_entity_poly.pdbx_strand_id
1 'polypeptide(L)'
;MSSNSAQCYNPRSMKRLVAGFVLCVAMSSFGTAQRGQPQQKGQPQQRPAEAPAKAADDQTISVNVDLVNILFTVADKKGKFVTNLRKDDFRVFEDEKAQAITNFSSETDLPLTIALLVDTSGSIRDKLKFEQEAAIEFFYSTLQRTKDRALIISFDSGVDLLQDFTDDPEKLADAVRKIRAGGGTSLYDAVYLSVTQKLVGQSGRRIVILITDGDDNSSRVSLTETLEAAQRNDVTIYAISTNSTAYFGSKEQERGDKTLKKFSEETGGKAFFPLKLQDLAGSFLDIHDELRSQYQIGYRPSNARMDGTFRRIRIDLADKRFKPRARTGYYMPKAGATSQK
;
A
#
# COMPACT_ATOMS: atom_id res chain seq x y z
N MET A 1 -46.26 11.46 -42.92
CA MET A 1 -46.59 10.03 -43.12
C MET A 1 -45.48 9.25 -42.43
N SER A 2 -45.59 8.57 -41.31
CA SER A 2 -46.68 8.04 -40.47
C SER A 2 -46.04 7.86 -39.07
N SER A 3 -46.42 8.62 -38.05
CA SER A 3 -47.32 8.20 -36.96
C SER A 3 -47.10 6.76 -36.47
N ASN A 4 -46.50 6.57 -35.29
CA ASN A 4 -47.26 5.99 -34.18
C ASN A 4 -46.65 6.30 -32.81
N SER A 5 -47.55 6.50 -31.86
CA SER A 5 -47.41 7.10 -30.55
C SER A 5 -47.65 6.09 -29.42
N ALA A 6 -47.17 6.46 -28.21
CA ALA A 6 -47.63 6.06 -26.87
C ALA A 6 -47.29 4.62 -26.41
N GLN A 7 -47.08 4.31 -25.12
CA GLN A 7 -47.58 4.95 -23.89
C GLN A 7 -46.82 4.44 -22.64
N CYS A 8 -46.80 5.25 -21.58
CA CYS A 8 -46.19 5.02 -20.27
C CYS A 8 -47.00 4.04 -19.36
N TYR A 9 -46.34 3.40 -18.37
CA TYR A 9 -46.97 3.02 -17.09
C TYR A 9 -45.95 2.83 -15.93
N ASN A 10 -46.36 3.21 -14.72
CA ASN A 10 -45.61 3.40 -13.45
C ASN A 10 -45.89 2.21 -12.46
N PRO A 11 -45.10 1.95 -11.40
CA PRO A 11 -45.10 0.70 -10.64
C PRO A 11 -45.95 0.75 -9.36
N ARG A 12 -46.39 -0.42 -8.85
CA ARG A 12 -46.86 -0.58 -7.46
C ARG A 12 -46.69 -2.03 -6.93
N SER A 13 -45.96 -2.12 -5.81
CA SER A 13 -46.27 -2.81 -4.55
C SER A 13 -47.15 -4.08 -4.57
N MET A 14 -46.64 -5.16 -3.97
CA MET A 14 -47.49 -6.15 -3.28
C MET A 14 -46.83 -6.69 -2.00
N LYS A 15 -47.47 -6.41 -0.86
CA LYS A 15 -47.38 -7.11 0.43
C LYS A 15 -48.53 -8.11 0.54
N ARG A 16 -48.37 -9.13 1.42
CA ARG A 16 -49.36 -10.04 2.08
C ARG A 16 -49.03 -11.53 1.80
N LEU A 17 -49.24 -12.52 2.68
CA LEU A 17 -49.68 -12.70 4.09
C LEU A 17 -49.59 -14.23 4.38
N VAL A 18 -49.77 -14.65 5.64
CA VAL A 18 -50.40 -15.90 6.19
C VAL A 18 -49.60 -16.33 7.45
N ALA A 19 -50.05 -16.05 8.70
CA ALA A 19 -51.12 -16.67 9.52
C ALA A 19 -50.88 -18.19 9.76
N GLY A 20 -50.92 -18.80 10.95
CA GLY A 20 -51.27 -18.47 12.34
C GLY A 20 -51.65 -19.79 13.03
N PHE A 21 -51.44 -19.95 14.34
CA PHE A 21 -52.30 -20.82 15.18
C PHE A 21 -52.12 -20.51 16.67
N VAL A 22 -53.25 -20.38 17.35
CA VAL A 22 -53.44 -20.20 18.80
C VAL A 22 -54.18 -21.43 19.30
N LEU A 23 -53.85 -21.97 20.46
CA LEU A 23 -54.86 -22.56 21.35
C LEU A 23 -54.40 -22.57 22.82
N CYS A 24 -55.34 -22.22 23.69
CA CYS A 24 -55.24 -22.07 25.14
C CYS A 24 -56.30 -22.96 25.81
N VAL A 25 -56.27 -23.04 27.16
CA VAL A 25 -57.30 -23.54 28.12
C VAL A 25 -57.22 -25.04 28.48
N ALA A 26 -57.44 -25.57 29.70
CA ALA A 26 -57.38 -25.13 31.13
C ALA A 26 -57.76 -26.34 32.05
N MET A 27 -57.47 -26.24 33.38
CA MET A 27 -58.24 -26.79 34.55
C MET A 27 -58.33 -28.33 34.76
N SER A 28 -58.38 -28.99 35.95
CA SER A 28 -58.32 -28.69 37.41
C SER A 28 -58.28 -30.02 38.22
N SER A 29 -57.84 -29.93 39.50
CA SER A 29 -58.38 -30.57 40.74
C SER A 29 -58.11 -32.03 41.21
N PHE A 30 -57.50 -32.09 42.41
CA PHE A 30 -57.76 -32.87 43.66
C PHE A 30 -57.75 -34.42 43.74
N GLY A 31 -57.02 -34.94 44.75
CA GLY A 31 -57.21 -36.28 45.33
C GLY A 31 -56.12 -36.71 46.33
N THR A 32 -56.42 -36.61 47.63
CA THR A 32 -55.57 -36.94 48.80
C THR A 32 -55.56 -38.43 49.15
N ALA A 33 -54.41 -38.99 49.60
CA ALA A 33 -54.38 -40.06 50.62
C ALA A 33 -52.99 -40.15 51.30
N GLN A 34 -53.02 -40.22 52.63
CA GLN A 34 -51.90 -40.02 53.55
C GLN A 34 -51.69 -41.30 54.39
N ARG A 35 -50.45 -41.78 54.49
CA ARG A 35 -49.94 -42.77 55.48
C ARG A 35 -48.41 -42.66 55.41
N GLY A 36 -47.60 -42.25 56.39
CA GLY A 36 -47.73 -42.04 57.83
C GLY A 36 -46.52 -42.72 58.48
N GLN A 37 -45.41 -42.01 58.74
CA GLN A 37 -44.28 -42.38 59.65
C GLN A 37 -43.16 -41.28 59.63
N PRO A 38 -42.21 -41.24 60.60
CA PRO A 38 -42.21 -40.34 61.76
C PRO A 38 -41.18 -39.19 61.70
N GLN A 39 -41.35 -38.22 62.59
CA GLN A 39 -40.49 -37.04 62.81
C GLN A 39 -39.00 -37.39 62.93
N GLN A 40 -38.16 -36.75 62.10
CA GLN A 40 -36.72 -36.66 62.27
C GLN A 40 -36.26 -35.20 62.36
N LYS A 41 -35.35 -35.00 63.32
CA LYS A 41 -34.73 -33.76 63.77
C LYS A 41 -34.07 -33.00 62.61
N GLY A 42 -34.17 -31.67 62.68
CA GLY A 42 -33.71 -30.73 61.67
C GLY A 42 -32.25 -30.90 61.26
N GLN A 43 -32.02 -30.93 59.95
CA GLN A 43 -30.72 -30.79 59.31
C GLN A 43 -30.52 -29.35 58.81
N PRO A 44 -29.27 -28.86 58.78
CA PRO A 44 -28.96 -27.47 58.46
C PRO A 44 -29.24 -27.11 56.99
N GLN A 45 -29.79 -25.92 56.80
CA GLN A 45 -30.07 -25.26 55.53
C GLN A 45 -28.86 -25.26 54.58
N GLN A 46 -29.01 -25.88 53.41
CA GLN A 46 -28.04 -25.83 52.32
C GLN A 46 -27.92 -24.39 51.79
N ARG A 47 -26.68 -23.89 51.79
CA ARG A 47 -26.29 -22.63 51.13
C ARG A 47 -26.55 -22.75 49.61
N PRO A 48 -27.03 -21.70 48.93
CA PRO A 48 -27.10 -21.66 47.48
C PRO A 48 -25.70 -21.85 46.87
N ALA A 49 -25.65 -22.60 45.77
CA ALA A 49 -24.43 -22.92 45.03
C ALA A 49 -23.60 -21.66 44.70
N GLU A 50 -22.32 -21.73 45.02
CA GLU A 50 -21.32 -20.72 44.70
C GLU A 50 -21.12 -20.68 43.17
N ALA A 51 -21.28 -19.49 42.58
CA ALA A 51 -21.02 -19.24 41.17
C ALA A 51 -19.54 -19.55 40.86
N PRO A 52 -19.20 -19.99 39.63
CA PRO A 52 -17.81 -20.26 39.28
C PRO A 52 -16.99 -18.98 39.44
N ALA A 53 -15.92 -19.06 40.22
CA ALA A 53 -14.96 -17.99 40.39
C ALA A 53 -14.48 -17.50 39.02
N LYS A 54 -14.55 -16.18 38.80
CA LYS A 54 -13.97 -15.51 37.64
C LYS A 54 -12.50 -15.94 37.53
N ALA A 55 -12.17 -16.57 36.42
CA ALA A 55 -10.80 -16.84 36.02
C ALA A 55 -9.99 -15.54 36.13
N ALA A 56 -8.79 -15.66 36.70
CA ALA A 56 -7.83 -14.59 36.81
C ALA A 56 -7.62 -13.94 35.44
N ASP A 57 -7.62 -12.61 35.46
CA ASP A 57 -7.23 -11.68 34.41
C ASP A 57 -6.04 -12.23 33.61
N ASP A 58 -6.32 -12.86 32.46
CA ASP A 58 -5.34 -13.08 31.42
C ASP A 58 -5.07 -11.70 30.83
N GLN A 59 -4.19 -10.96 31.49
CA GLN A 59 -3.58 -9.77 30.92
C GLN A 59 -2.81 -10.24 29.71
N THR A 60 -3.50 -10.35 28.57
CA THR A 60 -2.86 -10.34 27.27
C THR A 60 -2.05 -9.06 27.24
N ILE A 61 -0.74 -9.18 27.52
CA ILE A 61 0.20 -8.09 27.36
C ILE A 61 0.23 -7.84 25.85
N SER A 62 -0.65 -6.95 25.40
CA SER A 62 -0.56 -6.38 24.07
C SER A 62 0.64 -5.44 24.10
N VAL A 63 1.82 -6.00 23.87
CA VAL A 63 2.99 -5.18 23.58
C VAL A 63 2.71 -4.57 22.21
N ASN A 64 2.21 -3.34 22.19
CA ASN A 64 2.34 -2.47 21.03
C ASN A 64 3.84 -2.27 20.84
N VAL A 65 4.45 -3.13 20.03
CA VAL A 65 5.83 -2.93 19.60
C VAL A 65 5.76 -1.91 18.48
N ASP A 66 6.05 -0.65 18.81
CA ASP A 66 6.29 0.41 17.83
C ASP A 66 7.65 0.14 17.14
N LEU A 67 7.68 -0.91 16.33
CA LEU A 67 8.84 -1.28 15.53
C LEU A 67 8.79 -0.51 14.22
N VAL A 68 9.78 0.35 14.01
CA VAL A 68 9.98 1.00 12.72
C VAL A 68 10.80 0.07 11.85
N ASN A 69 10.22 -0.32 10.71
CA ASN A 69 10.91 -1.07 9.67
C ASN A 69 11.31 -0.13 8.54
N ILE A 70 12.57 -0.21 8.11
CA ILE A 70 13.12 0.54 6.99
C ILE A 70 13.67 -0.46 5.99
N LEU A 71 13.14 -0.41 4.77
CA LEU A 71 13.75 -1.04 3.61
C LEU A 71 14.74 -0.08 2.98
N PHE A 72 15.90 -0.59 2.58
CA PHE A 72 16.94 0.21 1.96
C PHE A 72 17.83 -0.63 1.06
N THR A 73 18.49 0.03 0.12
CA THR A 73 19.44 -0.58 -0.81
C THR A 73 20.83 -0.04 -0.55
N VAL A 74 21.85 -0.80 -0.92
CA VAL A 74 23.24 -0.34 -0.87
C VAL A 74 23.88 -0.59 -2.21
N ALA A 75 24.49 0.45 -2.78
CA ALA A 75 25.21 0.35 -4.04
C ALA A 75 26.67 0.81 -3.89
N ASP A 76 27.55 0.25 -4.72
CA ASP A 76 28.91 0.72 -4.89
C ASP A 76 28.98 1.98 -5.78
N LYS A 77 30.20 2.50 -6.00
CA LYS A 77 30.41 3.67 -6.88
C LYS A 77 30.02 3.46 -8.34
N LYS A 78 29.91 2.20 -8.78
CA LYS A 78 29.50 1.82 -10.14
C LYS A 78 28.00 1.57 -10.24
N GLY A 79 27.26 1.70 -9.14
CA GLY A 79 25.82 1.45 -9.09
C GLY A 79 25.45 -0.02 -8.87
N LYS A 80 26.43 -0.92 -8.67
CA LYS A 80 26.15 -2.33 -8.42
C LYS A 80 25.63 -2.51 -7.00
N PHE A 81 24.51 -3.22 -6.85
CA PHE A 81 23.96 -3.54 -5.54
C PHE A 81 24.89 -4.48 -4.75
N VAL A 82 25.01 -4.20 -3.45
CA VAL A 82 25.84 -4.96 -2.51
C VAL A 82 24.89 -5.59 -1.51
N THR A 83 24.75 -6.92 -1.50
CA THR A 83 23.75 -7.64 -0.67
C THR A 83 24.35 -8.48 0.47
N ASN A 84 25.67 -8.48 0.62
CA ASN A 84 26.41 -9.32 1.58
C ASN A 84 26.89 -8.57 2.85
N LEU A 85 26.36 -7.38 3.13
CA LEU A 85 26.70 -6.61 4.33
C LEU A 85 25.98 -7.16 5.57
N ARG A 86 26.57 -6.92 6.74
CA ARG A 86 26.08 -7.39 8.03
C ARG A 86 25.48 -6.23 8.83
N LYS A 87 24.65 -6.57 9.80
CA LYS A 87 24.03 -5.62 10.75
C LYS A 87 25.02 -4.58 11.29
N ASP A 88 26.22 -5.03 11.69
CA ASP A 88 27.22 -4.20 12.36
C ASP A 88 27.90 -3.18 11.43
N ASP A 89 27.71 -3.30 10.12
CA ASP A 89 28.19 -2.32 9.13
C ASP A 89 27.34 -1.04 9.13
N PHE A 90 26.15 -1.08 9.74
CA PHE A 90 25.14 -0.03 9.70
C PHE A 90 24.98 0.72 11.02
N ARG A 91 24.75 2.02 10.91
CA ARG A 91 24.29 2.88 12.02
C ARG A 91 23.02 3.60 11.57
N VAL A 92 21.97 3.54 12.38
CA VAL A 92 20.70 4.20 12.10
C VAL A 92 20.51 5.37 13.04
N PHE A 93 20.04 6.49 12.49
CA PHE A 93 19.70 7.69 13.22
C PHE A 93 18.26 8.09 12.92
N GLU A 94 17.54 8.48 13.97
CA GLU A 94 16.23 9.15 13.90
C GLU A 94 16.40 10.56 14.47
N ASP A 95 16.11 11.59 13.68
CA ASP A 95 16.28 13.00 14.06
C ASP A 95 17.67 13.26 14.69
N GLU A 96 18.70 12.75 14.02
CA GLU A 96 20.12 12.78 14.44
C GLU A 96 20.48 12.00 15.72
N LYS A 97 19.51 11.30 16.34
CA LYS A 97 19.75 10.42 17.49
C LYS A 97 19.96 8.98 17.06
N ALA A 98 21.07 8.39 17.48
CA ALA A 98 21.39 6.99 17.18
C ALA A 98 20.31 6.04 17.75
N GLN A 99 19.90 5.07 16.95
CA GLN A 99 18.91 4.06 17.31
C GLN A 99 19.55 2.67 17.33
N ALA A 100 19.17 1.85 18.31
CA ALA A 100 19.65 0.48 18.41
C ALA A 100 18.88 -0.41 17.42
N ILE A 101 19.61 -1.02 16.48
CA ILE A 101 19.04 -1.97 15.52
C ILE A 101 18.61 -3.23 16.27
N THR A 102 17.31 -3.52 16.26
CA THR A 102 16.73 -4.72 16.89
C THR A 102 16.59 -5.88 15.92
N ASN A 103 16.31 -5.58 14.65
CA ASN A 103 16.11 -6.58 13.60
C ASN A 103 16.93 -6.19 12.35
N PHE A 104 17.50 -7.18 11.68
CA PHE A 104 18.22 -7.00 10.43
C PHE A 104 17.96 -8.20 9.52
N SER A 105 17.68 -7.94 8.25
CA SER A 105 17.61 -8.95 7.19
C SER A 105 18.34 -8.45 5.95
N SER A 106 19.19 -9.30 5.39
CA SER A 106 19.63 -9.18 3.99
C SER A 106 18.59 -9.83 3.09
N GLU A 107 18.40 -9.28 1.89
CA GLU A 107 17.56 -9.85 0.81
C GLU A 107 16.15 -10.26 1.27
N THR A 108 15.28 -9.26 1.47
CA THR A 108 13.90 -9.55 1.90
C THR A 108 13.05 -10.14 0.77
N ASP A 109 12.45 -11.30 1.03
CA ASP A 109 11.56 -11.98 0.08
C ASP A 109 10.09 -11.52 0.17
N LEU A 110 9.86 -10.27 0.58
CA LEU A 110 8.53 -9.73 0.75
C LEU A 110 7.80 -9.63 -0.61
N PRO A 111 6.52 -10.07 -0.68
CA PRO A 111 5.68 -9.92 -1.87
C PRO A 111 5.69 -8.50 -2.41
N LEU A 112 5.70 -8.36 -3.73
CA LEU A 112 5.59 -7.07 -4.42
C LEU A 112 4.13 -6.76 -4.71
N THR A 113 3.67 -5.58 -4.30
CA THR A 113 2.40 -4.99 -4.72
C THR A 113 2.72 -3.72 -5.51
N ILE A 114 2.67 -3.81 -6.84
CA ILE A 114 3.13 -2.74 -7.75
C ILE A 114 1.93 -2.02 -8.37
N ALA A 115 1.97 -0.70 -8.40
CA ALA A 115 1.13 0.13 -9.26
C ALA A 115 2.00 0.74 -10.36
N LEU A 116 1.76 0.34 -11.61
CA LEU A 116 2.37 1.00 -12.77
C LEU A 116 1.47 2.16 -13.20
N LEU A 117 1.98 3.38 -13.11
CA LEU A 117 1.32 4.60 -13.54
C LEU A 117 1.97 5.08 -14.83
N VAL A 118 1.19 5.09 -15.90
CA VAL A 118 1.65 5.48 -17.24
C VAL A 118 0.99 6.79 -17.62
N ASP A 119 1.79 7.82 -17.80
CA ASP A 119 1.37 9.09 -18.37
C ASP A 119 0.94 8.85 -19.82
N THR A 120 -0.25 9.31 -20.16
CA THR A 120 -0.81 9.22 -21.52
C THR A 120 -0.94 10.58 -22.18
N SER A 121 -0.29 11.62 -21.66
CA SER A 121 -0.33 12.95 -22.26
C SER A 121 0.28 12.97 -23.67
N GLY A 122 -0.03 14.04 -24.43
CA GLY A 122 0.41 14.17 -25.82
C GLY A 122 1.93 14.19 -26.01
N SER A 123 2.71 14.52 -24.96
CA SER A 123 4.17 14.58 -25.00
C SER A 123 4.83 13.20 -25.15
N ILE A 124 4.14 12.12 -24.80
CA ILE A 124 4.69 10.74 -24.83
C ILE A 124 4.35 9.98 -26.11
N ARG A 125 3.57 10.55 -27.03
CA ARG A 125 3.00 9.85 -28.20
C ARG A 125 4.03 9.11 -29.05
N ASP A 126 5.20 9.69 -29.27
CA ASP A 126 6.25 9.10 -30.11
C ASP A 126 7.06 8.01 -29.41
N LYS A 127 6.96 7.93 -28.07
CA LYS A 127 7.71 6.97 -27.23
C LYS A 127 6.83 5.88 -26.64
N LEU A 128 5.51 6.08 -26.67
CA LEU A 128 4.51 5.21 -26.06
C LEU A 128 4.72 3.73 -26.40
N LYS A 129 4.94 3.39 -27.68
CA LYS A 129 5.12 1.98 -28.07
C LYS A 129 6.32 1.33 -27.39
N PHE A 130 7.42 2.08 -27.27
CA PHE A 130 8.62 1.59 -26.61
C PHE A 130 8.43 1.49 -25.10
N GLU A 131 7.76 2.47 -24.49
CA GLU A 131 7.37 2.43 -23.07
C GLU A 131 6.47 1.22 -22.76
N GLN A 132 5.53 0.93 -23.66
CA GLN A 132 4.67 -0.26 -23.58
C GLN A 132 5.49 -1.54 -23.63
N GLU A 133 6.40 -1.69 -24.59
CA GLU A 133 7.25 -2.88 -24.74
C GLU A 133 8.12 -3.11 -23.50
N ALA A 134 8.77 -2.07 -22.98
CA ALA A 134 9.62 -2.18 -21.79
C ALA A 134 8.82 -2.51 -20.52
N ALA A 135 7.62 -1.91 -20.34
CA ALA A 135 6.75 -2.21 -19.22
C ALA A 135 6.21 -3.66 -19.27
N ILE A 136 5.89 -4.16 -20.47
CA ILE A 136 5.47 -5.55 -20.68
C ILE A 136 6.59 -6.50 -20.26
N GLU A 137 7.82 -6.26 -20.75
CA GLU A 137 8.99 -7.07 -20.39
C GLU A 137 9.27 -7.06 -18.88
N PHE A 138 9.13 -5.89 -18.23
CA PHE A 138 9.26 -5.77 -16.78
C PHE A 138 8.29 -6.69 -16.03
N PHE A 139 7.03 -6.77 -16.45
CA PHE A 139 6.07 -7.66 -15.78
C PHE A 139 6.42 -9.13 -15.94
N TYR A 140 6.85 -9.58 -17.12
CA TYR A 140 7.28 -10.97 -17.32
C TYR A 140 8.55 -11.33 -16.55
N SER A 141 9.48 -10.39 -16.38
CA SER A 141 10.75 -10.64 -15.70
C SER A 141 10.67 -10.48 -14.17
N THR A 142 9.78 -9.62 -13.67
CA THR A 142 9.77 -9.22 -12.25
C THR A 142 8.71 -9.94 -11.41
N LEU A 143 7.51 -10.14 -11.96
CA LEU A 143 6.40 -10.68 -11.17
C LEU A 143 6.54 -12.18 -10.98
N GLN A 144 6.64 -12.60 -9.73
CA GLN A 144 6.52 -14.00 -9.35
C GLN A 144 5.05 -14.35 -9.15
N ARG A 145 4.51 -15.25 -10.00
CA ARG A 145 3.12 -15.71 -9.90
C ARG A 145 2.81 -16.22 -8.49
N THR A 146 1.55 -16.09 -8.06
CA THR A 146 1.04 -16.46 -6.73
C THR A 146 1.60 -15.67 -5.54
N LYS A 147 2.52 -14.75 -5.78
CA LYS A 147 3.21 -13.98 -4.73
C LYS A 147 3.16 -12.50 -4.98
N ASP A 148 3.59 -12.08 -6.16
CA ASP A 148 3.59 -10.69 -6.57
C ASP A 148 2.33 -10.36 -7.36
N ARG A 149 1.91 -9.10 -7.30
CA ARG A 149 0.76 -8.61 -8.09
C ARG A 149 1.00 -7.17 -8.51
N ALA A 150 0.44 -6.82 -9.66
CA ALA A 150 0.47 -5.46 -10.14
C ALA A 150 -0.89 -4.99 -10.64
N LEU A 151 -1.08 -3.68 -10.63
CA LEU A 151 -2.16 -2.98 -11.31
C LEU A 151 -1.58 -1.95 -12.29
N ILE A 152 -2.40 -1.49 -13.22
CA ILE A 152 -2.03 -0.45 -14.19
C ILE A 152 -3.04 0.68 -14.14
N ILE A 153 -2.53 1.89 -13.96
CA ILE A 153 -3.28 3.13 -14.06
C ILE A 153 -2.68 3.93 -15.22
N SER A 154 -3.52 4.45 -16.11
CA SER A 154 -3.13 5.53 -17.03
C SER A 154 -3.62 6.85 -16.50
N PHE A 155 -2.93 7.93 -16.84
CA PHE A 155 -3.39 9.26 -16.52
C PHE A 155 -3.03 10.29 -17.58
N ASP A 156 -3.97 11.21 -17.83
CA ASP A 156 -3.80 12.41 -18.64
C ASP A 156 -4.51 13.57 -17.94
N SER A 157 -5.59 14.13 -18.48
CA SER A 157 -6.52 14.99 -17.72
C SER A 157 -7.36 14.22 -16.69
N GLY A 158 -7.40 12.88 -16.78
CA GLY A 158 -8.09 12.00 -15.83
C GLY A 158 -7.17 10.89 -15.31
N VAL A 159 -7.70 10.04 -14.42
CA VAL A 159 -7.00 8.87 -13.86
C VAL A 159 -7.86 7.65 -14.09
N ASP A 160 -7.38 6.72 -14.91
CA ASP A 160 -8.12 5.53 -15.33
C ASP A 160 -7.43 4.25 -14.89
N LEU A 161 -8.17 3.37 -14.22
CA LEU A 161 -7.71 2.03 -13.87
C LEU A 161 -7.89 1.10 -15.08
N LEU A 162 -6.79 0.73 -15.72
CA LEU A 162 -6.81 -0.14 -16.91
C LEU A 162 -6.86 -1.63 -16.55
N GLN A 163 -6.19 -1.99 -15.46
CA GLN A 163 -6.14 -3.34 -14.93
C GLN A 163 -5.99 -3.26 -13.42
N ASP A 164 -6.92 -3.86 -12.67
CA ASP A 164 -6.78 -4.03 -11.22
C ASP A 164 -5.74 -5.11 -10.87
N PHE A 165 -5.41 -5.26 -9.60
CA PHE A 165 -4.39 -6.21 -9.13
C PHE A 165 -4.55 -7.61 -9.71
N THR A 166 -3.48 -8.08 -10.33
CA THR A 166 -3.36 -9.42 -10.88
C THR A 166 -1.91 -9.88 -10.78
N ASP A 167 -1.69 -11.19 -10.66
CA ASP A 167 -0.38 -11.84 -10.74
C ASP A 167 -0.13 -12.42 -12.15
N ASP A 168 -1.04 -12.15 -13.10
CA ASP A 168 -0.99 -12.60 -14.49
C ASP A 168 -0.32 -11.53 -15.39
N PRO A 169 0.92 -11.74 -15.85
CA PRO A 169 1.62 -10.78 -16.70
C PRO A 169 0.98 -10.61 -18.07
N GLU A 170 0.21 -11.59 -18.59
CA GLU A 170 -0.45 -11.44 -19.88
C GLU A 170 -1.60 -10.42 -19.80
N LYS A 171 -2.40 -10.46 -18.73
CA LYS A 171 -3.47 -9.46 -18.51
C LYS A 171 -2.91 -8.05 -18.38
N LEU A 172 -1.76 -7.92 -17.70
CA LEU A 172 -1.06 -6.66 -17.59
C LEU A 172 -0.55 -6.21 -18.96
N ALA A 173 0.05 -7.11 -19.73
CA ALA A 173 0.54 -6.80 -21.07
C ALA A 173 -0.59 -6.35 -22.02
N ASP A 174 -1.73 -7.02 -21.98
CA ASP A 174 -2.92 -6.66 -22.76
C ASP A 174 -3.48 -5.30 -22.37
N ALA A 175 -3.45 -4.93 -21.09
CA ALA A 175 -3.83 -3.60 -20.64
C ALA A 175 -2.83 -2.54 -21.12
N VAL A 176 -1.52 -2.80 -21.00
CA VAL A 176 -0.47 -1.88 -21.49
C VAL A 176 -0.61 -1.61 -22.99
N ARG A 177 -0.81 -2.65 -23.82
CA ARG A 177 -0.97 -2.52 -25.29
C ARG A 177 -2.16 -1.64 -25.71
N LYS A 178 -3.18 -1.50 -24.85
CA LYS A 178 -4.39 -0.70 -25.12
C LYS A 178 -4.23 0.78 -24.79
N ILE A 179 -3.15 1.15 -24.09
CA ILE A 179 -2.85 2.54 -23.76
C ILE A 179 -2.72 3.37 -25.04
N ARG A 180 -3.31 4.57 -25.03
CA ARG A 180 -3.25 5.53 -26.12
C ARG A 180 -2.94 6.91 -25.56
N ALA A 181 -2.18 7.70 -26.30
CA ALA A 181 -1.93 9.08 -25.93
C ALA A 181 -3.21 9.94 -26.07
N GLY A 182 -3.57 10.64 -25.00
CA GLY A 182 -4.58 11.66 -24.85
C GLY A 182 -3.98 13.05 -24.58
N GLY A 183 -4.65 13.88 -23.76
CA GLY A 183 -4.25 15.27 -23.51
C GLY A 183 -4.40 15.69 -22.04
N GLY A 184 -3.51 16.57 -21.57
CA GLY A 184 -3.39 17.00 -20.18
C GLY A 184 -2.55 16.05 -19.31
N THR A 185 -2.19 16.47 -18.09
CA THR A 185 -1.38 15.67 -17.14
C THR A 185 -1.75 15.96 -15.67
N SER A 186 -2.43 15.01 -15.04
CA SER A 186 -2.90 14.98 -13.64
C SER A 186 -2.05 14.00 -12.82
N LEU A 187 -0.74 14.25 -12.81
CA LEU A 187 0.27 13.40 -12.18
C LEU A 187 0.03 13.23 -10.67
N TYR A 188 -0.20 14.33 -9.94
CA TYR A 188 -0.34 14.27 -8.48
C TYR A 188 -1.61 13.52 -8.06
N ASP A 189 -2.72 13.72 -8.79
CA ASP A 189 -3.96 12.97 -8.57
C ASP A 189 -3.75 11.48 -8.84
N ALA A 190 -3.05 11.11 -9.94
CA ALA A 190 -2.77 9.71 -10.26
C ALA A 190 -1.99 9.00 -9.15
N VAL A 191 -0.89 9.61 -8.70
CA VAL A 191 -0.08 9.06 -7.60
C VAL A 191 -0.90 9.01 -6.31
N TYR A 192 -1.61 10.08 -5.95
CA TYR A 192 -2.39 10.14 -4.72
C TYR A 192 -3.49 9.07 -4.67
N LEU A 193 -4.25 8.90 -5.75
CA LEU A 193 -5.33 7.91 -5.83
C LEU A 193 -4.77 6.48 -5.82
N SER A 194 -3.67 6.23 -6.53
CA SER A 194 -3.00 4.92 -6.50
C SER A 194 -2.58 4.53 -5.07
N VAL A 195 -2.06 5.50 -4.31
CA VAL A 195 -1.62 5.28 -2.92
C VAL A 195 -2.82 5.09 -2.00
N THR A 196 -3.75 6.05 -1.99
CA THR A 196 -4.80 6.15 -0.98
C THR A 196 -6.01 5.24 -1.24
N GLN A 197 -6.21 4.77 -2.47
CA GLN A 197 -7.34 3.90 -2.81
C GLN A 197 -6.94 2.47 -3.15
N LYS A 198 -5.71 2.26 -3.67
CA LYS A 198 -5.28 0.94 -4.13
C LYS A 198 -4.21 0.33 -3.23
N LEU A 199 -3.15 1.08 -2.90
CA LEU A 199 -2.01 0.55 -2.14
C LEU A 199 -2.19 0.61 -0.62
N VAL A 200 -3.06 1.47 -0.09
CA VAL A 200 -3.40 1.49 1.34
C VAL A 200 -3.88 0.11 1.78
N GLY A 201 -3.41 -0.34 2.96
CA GLY A 201 -3.77 -1.65 3.52
C GLY A 201 -3.23 -2.87 2.75
N GLN A 202 -2.57 -2.70 1.61
CA GLN A 202 -1.97 -3.83 0.91
C GLN A 202 -0.73 -4.33 1.65
N SER A 203 -0.59 -5.65 1.70
CA SER A 203 0.56 -6.32 2.30
C SER A 203 1.75 -6.40 1.34
N GLY A 204 2.92 -6.67 1.91
CA GLY A 204 4.18 -6.69 1.16
C GLY A 204 4.72 -5.29 0.87
N ARG A 205 5.60 -5.21 -0.12
CA ARG A 205 6.24 -3.97 -0.56
C ARG A 205 5.34 -3.27 -1.55
N ARG A 206 4.92 -2.07 -1.17
CA ARG A 206 4.02 -1.22 -1.97
C ARG A 206 4.85 -0.27 -2.79
N ILE A 207 4.73 -0.39 -4.11
CA ILE A 207 5.59 0.30 -5.05
C ILE A 207 4.73 1.01 -6.07
N VAL A 208 5.07 2.26 -6.37
CA VAL A 208 4.61 2.95 -7.57
C VAL A 208 5.77 3.02 -8.54
N ILE A 209 5.56 2.58 -9.77
CA ILE A 209 6.46 2.85 -10.89
C ILE A 209 5.75 3.85 -11.79
N LEU A 210 6.37 5.02 -11.97
CA LEU A 210 5.78 6.15 -12.66
C LEU A 210 6.56 6.38 -13.97
N ILE A 211 5.85 6.40 -15.11
CA ILE A 211 6.42 6.77 -16.41
C ILE A 211 5.77 8.08 -16.84
N THR A 212 6.52 9.19 -16.91
CA THR A 212 6.00 10.54 -17.18
C THR A 212 7.12 11.54 -17.45
N ASP A 213 6.83 12.72 -17.98
CA ASP A 213 7.77 13.86 -18.03
C ASP A 213 7.88 14.61 -16.69
N GLY A 214 6.95 14.36 -15.76
CA GLY A 214 6.96 14.88 -14.40
C GLY A 214 6.24 16.21 -14.23
N ASP A 215 5.68 16.76 -15.31
CA ASP A 215 4.91 17.99 -15.25
C ASP A 215 3.47 17.71 -14.82
N ASP A 216 2.95 18.57 -13.95
CA ASP A 216 1.58 18.53 -13.49
C ASP A 216 0.89 19.87 -13.82
N ASN A 217 -0.26 19.79 -14.47
CA ASN A 217 -1.01 20.96 -14.94
C ASN A 217 -2.50 20.95 -14.59
N SER A 218 -3.02 19.84 -14.07
CA SER A 218 -4.47 19.64 -13.87
C SER A 218 -4.84 18.96 -12.56
N SER A 219 -3.87 18.55 -11.72
CA SER A 219 -4.19 17.88 -10.46
C SER A 219 -4.85 18.82 -9.45
N ARG A 220 -5.72 18.22 -8.63
CA ARG A 220 -6.38 18.91 -7.51
C ARG A 220 -5.58 18.82 -6.23
N VAL A 221 -4.88 17.71 -6.02
CA VAL A 221 -3.99 17.57 -4.86
C VAL A 221 -2.61 18.17 -5.14
N SER A 222 -1.92 18.60 -4.08
CA SER A 222 -0.58 19.17 -4.19
C SER A 222 0.51 18.10 -4.14
N LEU A 223 1.69 18.38 -4.71
CA LEU A 223 2.89 17.56 -4.57
C LEU A 223 3.18 17.16 -3.11
N THR A 224 3.04 18.11 -2.18
CA THR A 224 3.30 17.87 -0.75
C THR A 224 2.30 16.88 -0.16
N GLU A 225 1.01 17.05 -0.46
CA GLU A 225 -0.05 16.16 0.02
C GLU A 225 0.12 14.73 -0.55
N THR A 226 0.44 14.62 -1.83
CA THR A 226 0.73 13.34 -2.49
C THR A 226 1.94 12.64 -1.90
N LEU A 227 3.02 13.39 -1.64
CA LEU A 227 4.22 12.82 -1.04
C LEU A 227 3.98 12.36 0.41
N GLU A 228 3.26 13.15 1.20
CA GLU A 228 2.87 12.77 2.56
C GLU A 228 2.00 11.51 2.55
N ALA A 229 1.04 11.41 1.63
CA ALA A 229 0.22 10.21 1.46
C ALA A 229 1.08 8.97 1.16
N ALA A 230 2.05 9.09 0.24
CA ALA A 230 2.97 7.99 -0.08
C ALA A 230 3.81 7.57 1.14
N GLN A 231 4.38 8.53 1.87
CA GLN A 231 5.20 8.28 3.06
C GLN A 231 4.41 7.65 4.21
N ARG A 232 3.17 8.11 4.45
CA ARG A 232 2.27 7.55 5.49
C ARG A 232 1.84 6.12 5.19
N ASN A 233 1.80 5.74 3.91
CA ASN A 233 1.40 4.42 3.46
C ASN A 233 2.60 3.54 3.08
N ASP A 234 3.82 3.87 3.52
CA ASP A 234 5.07 3.18 3.17
C ASP A 234 5.16 2.76 1.68
N VAL A 235 4.76 3.66 0.78
CA VAL A 235 4.86 3.45 -0.67
C VAL A 235 6.18 4.00 -1.17
N THR A 236 6.97 3.15 -1.84
CA THR A 236 8.19 3.57 -2.53
C THR A 236 7.88 3.92 -3.97
N ILE A 237 8.33 5.09 -4.44
CA ILE A 237 8.09 5.56 -5.79
C ILE A 237 9.38 5.45 -6.60
N TYR A 238 9.32 4.76 -7.74
CA TYR A 238 10.32 4.82 -8.80
C TYR A 238 9.75 5.64 -9.94
N ALA A 239 10.56 6.52 -10.50
CA ALA A 239 10.14 7.36 -11.62
C ALA A 239 11.07 7.14 -12.82
N ILE A 240 10.49 6.96 -13.99
CA ILE A 240 11.22 6.94 -15.24
C ILE A 240 10.74 8.11 -16.08
N SER A 241 11.64 9.07 -16.28
CA SER A 241 11.35 10.27 -17.04
C SER A 241 11.21 9.94 -18.52
N THR A 242 10.15 10.45 -19.14
CA THR A 242 9.97 10.42 -20.59
C THR A 242 10.60 11.65 -21.26
N ASN A 243 11.19 12.58 -20.49
CA ASN A 243 11.96 13.68 -21.05
C ASN A 243 13.20 13.13 -21.77
N SER A 244 13.31 13.36 -23.08
CA SER A 244 14.56 13.05 -23.79
C SER A 244 15.42 14.30 -23.77
N THR A 245 16.57 14.23 -23.10
CA THR A 245 17.59 15.28 -23.05
C THR A 245 18.22 15.60 -24.44
N ALA A 246 17.78 14.93 -25.51
CA ALA A 246 18.25 15.20 -26.87
C ALA A 246 17.68 16.50 -27.47
N TYR A 247 16.69 17.14 -26.84
CA TYR A 247 16.05 18.36 -27.35
C TYR A 247 15.93 19.43 -26.25
N PHE A 248 17.03 20.15 -25.98
CA PHE A 248 17.10 21.45 -25.29
C PHE A 248 16.61 21.54 -23.83
N GLY A 249 17.52 21.89 -22.91
CA GLY A 249 17.26 22.11 -21.48
C GLY A 249 16.36 23.32 -21.19
N SER A 250 15.05 23.15 -21.36
CA SER A 250 14.03 24.11 -20.95
C SER A 250 13.81 24.10 -19.43
N LYS A 251 13.29 25.20 -18.89
CA LYS A 251 12.95 25.33 -17.46
C LYS A 251 11.83 24.38 -17.01
N GLU A 252 10.95 23.99 -17.94
CA GLU A 252 9.85 23.04 -17.68
C GLU A 252 10.41 21.64 -17.42
N GLN A 253 11.35 21.17 -18.25
CA GLN A 253 12.05 19.90 -18.04
C GLN A 253 12.75 19.85 -16.66
N GLU A 254 13.35 20.96 -16.23
CA GLU A 254 13.98 21.05 -14.90
C GLU A 254 12.95 20.91 -13.76
N ARG A 255 11.70 21.37 -13.95
CA ARG A 255 10.63 21.26 -12.96
C ARG A 255 10.08 19.83 -12.89
N GLY A 256 9.78 19.22 -14.03
CA GLY A 256 9.30 17.84 -14.09
C GLY A 256 10.32 16.87 -13.48
N ASP A 257 11.59 16.98 -13.89
CA ASP A 257 12.66 16.13 -13.36
C ASP A 257 12.88 16.33 -11.85
N LYS A 258 12.75 17.57 -11.33
CA LYS A 258 12.80 17.83 -9.88
C LYS A 258 11.64 17.18 -9.15
N THR A 259 10.45 17.17 -9.74
CA THR A 259 9.26 16.52 -9.19
C THR A 259 9.47 15.01 -9.07
N LEU A 260 9.97 14.37 -10.14
CA LEU A 260 10.26 12.94 -10.17
C LEU A 260 11.37 12.53 -9.18
N LYS A 261 12.43 13.34 -9.09
CA LYS A 261 13.48 13.18 -8.07
C LYS A 261 12.90 13.27 -6.68
N LYS A 262 12.07 14.28 -6.41
CA LYS A 262 11.48 14.48 -5.08
C LYS A 262 10.60 13.30 -4.69
N PHE A 263 9.70 12.83 -5.55
CA PHE A 263 8.90 11.64 -5.26
C PHE A 263 9.77 10.42 -4.96
N SER A 264 10.80 10.20 -5.78
CA SER A 264 11.63 9.00 -5.65
C SER A 264 12.52 9.04 -4.41
N GLU A 265 13.28 10.12 -4.21
CA GLU A 265 14.25 10.24 -3.12
C GLU A 265 13.56 10.27 -1.75
N GLU A 266 12.46 11.00 -1.61
CA GLU A 266 11.73 11.14 -0.34
C GLU A 266 11.01 9.84 0.10
N THR A 267 10.73 8.94 -0.85
CA THR A 267 10.09 7.63 -0.59
C THR A 267 11.07 6.46 -0.64
N GLY A 268 12.34 6.71 -0.96
CA GLY A 268 13.43 5.74 -0.97
C GLY A 268 13.65 5.00 -2.28
N GLY A 269 12.95 5.38 -3.35
CA GLY A 269 13.16 4.87 -4.70
C GLY A 269 14.22 5.65 -5.47
N LYS A 270 14.18 5.55 -6.81
CA LYS A 270 15.14 6.20 -7.71
C LYS A 270 14.42 6.76 -8.94
N ALA A 271 14.84 7.95 -9.36
CA ALA A 271 14.42 8.54 -10.62
C ALA A 271 15.44 8.24 -11.73
N PHE A 272 14.95 7.85 -12.90
CA PHE A 272 15.73 7.51 -14.08
C PHE A 272 15.45 8.51 -15.20
N PHE A 273 16.49 8.93 -15.91
CA PHE A 273 16.42 9.95 -16.97
C PHE A 273 17.06 9.39 -18.25
N PRO A 274 16.42 8.40 -18.90
CA PRO A 274 16.96 7.75 -20.10
C PRO A 274 17.12 8.75 -21.25
N LEU A 275 18.28 8.74 -21.91
CA LEU A 275 18.54 9.64 -23.04
C LEU A 275 17.96 9.09 -24.34
N LYS A 276 18.01 7.77 -24.48
CA LYS A 276 17.52 7.01 -25.63
C LYS A 276 16.49 5.99 -25.19
N LEU A 277 15.69 5.52 -26.14
CA LEU A 277 14.71 4.47 -25.91
C LEU A 277 15.37 3.24 -25.25
N GLN A 278 16.51 2.76 -25.75
CA GLN A 278 17.19 1.59 -25.18
C GLN A 278 17.52 1.73 -23.67
N ASP A 279 17.72 2.96 -23.17
CA ASP A 279 18.03 3.22 -21.77
C ASP A 279 16.79 3.06 -20.85
N LEU A 280 15.57 3.14 -21.39
CA LEU A 280 14.34 2.93 -20.63
C LEU A 280 14.19 1.45 -20.24
N ALA A 281 14.47 0.50 -21.14
CA ALA A 281 14.48 -0.92 -20.79
C ALA A 281 15.53 -1.20 -19.69
N GLY A 282 16.70 -0.58 -19.78
CA GLY A 282 17.72 -0.62 -18.73
C GLY A 282 17.23 -0.05 -17.39
N SER A 283 16.40 0.99 -17.40
CA SER A 283 15.81 1.57 -16.19
C SER A 283 14.85 0.59 -15.49
N PHE A 284 14.04 -0.14 -16.25
CA PHE A 284 13.20 -1.21 -15.69
C PHE A 284 14.01 -2.37 -15.12
N LEU A 285 15.11 -2.75 -15.78
CA LEU A 285 16.01 -3.80 -15.29
C LEU A 285 16.70 -3.37 -13.99
N ASP A 286 17.17 -2.12 -13.90
CA ASP A 286 17.71 -1.56 -12.67
C ASP A 286 16.68 -1.64 -11.52
N ILE A 287 15.42 -1.31 -11.80
CA ILE A 287 14.33 -1.44 -10.81
C ILE A 287 14.13 -2.91 -10.42
N HIS A 288 14.08 -3.83 -11.38
CA HIS A 288 13.97 -5.27 -11.12
C HIS A 288 15.06 -5.76 -10.14
N ASP A 289 16.32 -5.47 -10.46
CA ASP A 289 17.48 -5.88 -9.66
C ASP A 289 17.41 -5.26 -8.25
N GLU A 290 16.99 -4.00 -8.17
CA GLU A 290 16.84 -3.29 -6.91
C GLU A 290 15.77 -3.91 -6.01
N LEU A 291 14.60 -4.21 -6.58
CA LEU A 291 13.49 -4.82 -5.87
C LEU A 291 13.83 -6.22 -5.32
N ARG A 292 14.97 -6.82 -5.68
CA ARG A 292 15.45 -8.08 -5.09
C ARG A 292 16.70 -7.91 -4.22
N SER A 293 17.30 -6.73 -4.18
CA SER A 293 18.59 -6.45 -3.51
C SER A 293 18.45 -5.58 -2.24
N GLN A 294 17.30 -5.64 -1.58
CA GLN A 294 16.98 -4.79 -0.43
C GLN A 294 17.34 -5.44 0.91
N TYR A 295 17.86 -4.61 1.82
CA TYR A 295 17.98 -4.90 3.24
C TYR A 295 16.76 -4.38 4.00
N GLN A 296 16.53 -4.94 5.17
CA GLN A 296 15.58 -4.42 6.16
C GLN A 296 16.28 -4.20 7.50
N ILE A 297 16.10 -3.02 8.08
CA ILE A 297 16.42 -2.72 9.48
C ILE A 297 15.14 -2.43 10.25
N GLY A 298 15.00 -3.08 11.41
CA GLY A 298 14.02 -2.75 12.43
C GLY A 298 14.68 -2.11 13.64
N TYR A 299 14.07 -1.07 14.21
CA TYR A 299 14.46 -0.50 15.49
C TYR A 299 13.23 0.02 16.25
N ARG A 300 13.38 0.20 17.56
CA ARG A 300 12.38 0.88 18.41
C ARG A 300 12.76 2.34 18.56
N PRO A 301 11.90 3.30 18.18
CA PRO A 301 12.19 4.72 18.33
C PRO A 301 12.42 5.10 19.78
N SER A 302 13.51 5.82 20.04
CA SER A 302 13.79 6.42 21.35
C SER A 302 12.74 7.46 21.78
N ASN A 303 12.04 8.08 20.83
CA ASN A 303 10.89 8.94 21.07
C ASN A 303 9.60 8.16 20.78
N ALA A 304 8.76 7.85 21.76
CA ALA A 304 7.53 7.08 21.52
C ALA A 304 6.28 7.95 21.22
N ARG A 305 6.44 9.27 21.02
CA ARG A 305 5.31 10.17 20.80
C ARG A 305 4.58 9.88 19.48
N MET A 306 3.29 9.57 19.58
CA MET A 306 2.33 9.37 18.48
C MET A 306 1.60 10.69 18.16
N ASP A 307 2.35 11.69 17.72
CA ASP A 307 1.87 13.06 17.51
C ASP A 307 1.62 13.39 16.03
N GLY A 308 1.78 12.42 15.13
CA GLY A 308 1.61 12.65 13.69
C GLY A 308 2.80 13.34 13.02
N THR A 309 3.89 13.61 13.74
CA THR A 309 5.04 14.35 13.21
C THR A 309 5.91 13.48 12.30
N PHE A 310 6.60 14.14 11.37
CA PHE A 310 7.60 13.51 10.52
C PHE A 310 8.91 13.33 11.27
N ARG A 311 9.52 12.16 11.10
CA ARG A 311 10.80 11.81 11.72
C ARG A 311 11.79 11.45 10.64
N ARG A 312 12.92 12.16 10.63
CA ARG A 312 13.94 11.98 9.60
C ARG A 312 14.82 10.78 9.96
N ILE A 313 15.11 9.97 8.95
CA ILE A 313 15.94 8.79 9.06
C ILE A 313 17.23 8.99 8.28
N ARG A 314 18.32 8.50 8.85
CA ARG A 314 19.62 8.42 8.19
C ARG A 314 20.26 7.08 8.49
N ILE A 315 20.70 6.40 7.45
CA ILE A 315 21.47 5.16 7.54
C ILE A 315 22.88 5.49 7.09
N ASP A 316 23.86 5.22 7.96
CA ASP A 316 25.27 5.35 7.64
C ASP A 316 25.92 3.98 7.55
N LEU A 317 26.89 3.85 6.63
CA LEU A 317 27.83 2.74 6.64
C LEU A 317 29.20 3.16 7.19
N ALA A 318 29.87 2.18 7.78
CA ALA A 318 31.29 2.28 8.14
C ALA A 318 32.17 2.48 6.90
N ASP A 319 31.95 1.68 5.85
CA ASP A 319 32.66 1.81 4.57
C ASP A 319 32.01 2.87 3.67
N LYS A 320 32.73 3.99 3.46
CA LYS A 320 32.27 5.14 2.66
C LYS A 320 32.30 4.90 1.15
N ARG A 321 32.79 3.74 0.69
CA ARG A 321 32.71 3.36 -0.74
C ARG A 321 31.29 2.98 -1.14
N PHE A 322 30.46 2.58 -0.18
CA PHE A 322 29.08 2.18 -0.38
C PHE A 322 28.12 3.31 -0.01
N LYS A 323 27.03 3.40 -0.76
CA LYS A 323 25.99 4.41 -0.55
C LYS A 323 24.67 3.71 -0.22
N PRO A 324 24.12 3.89 0.99
CA PRO A 324 22.77 3.44 1.31
C PRO A 324 21.76 4.38 0.65
N ARG A 325 20.61 3.83 0.25
CA ARG A 325 19.43 4.61 -0.13
C ARG A 325 18.20 4.03 0.54
N ALA A 326 17.48 4.89 1.24
CA ALA A 326 16.24 4.59 1.95
C ALA A 326 15.32 5.81 1.83
N ARG A 327 14.06 5.66 2.25
CA ARG A 327 13.19 6.82 2.48
C ARG A 327 13.85 7.80 3.45
N THR A 328 13.60 9.09 3.26
CA THR A 328 14.18 10.16 4.08
C THR A 328 13.62 10.18 5.50
N GLY A 329 12.46 9.57 5.72
CA GLY A 329 11.82 9.51 7.02
C GLY A 329 10.46 8.85 6.97
N TYR A 330 9.71 8.99 8.06
CA TYR A 330 8.36 8.45 8.19
C TYR A 330 7.53 9.32 9.12
N TYR A 331 6.20 9.23 9.00
CA TYR A 331 5.29 9.90 9.93
C TYR A 331 4.90 8.97 11.06
N MET A 332 4.90 9.49 12.29
CA MET A 332 4.30 8.77 13.41
C MET A 332 2.77 8.66 13.25
N PRO A 333 2.15 7.56 13.67
CA PRO A 333 0.70 7.51 13.83
C PRO A 333 0.24 8.61 14.79
N LYS A 334 -0.98 9.13 14.60
CA LYS A 334 -1.62 10.00 15.59
C LYS A 334 -2.29 9.11 16.64
N ALA A 335 -2.19 9.46 17.92
CA ALA A 335 -2.90 8.77 18.99
C ALA A 335 -4.40 8.63 18.65
N GLY A 336 -4.92 7.40 18.64
CA GLY A 336 -6.31 7.09 18.28
C GLY A 336 -6.57 6.76 16.81
N ALA A 337 -5.60 6.94 15.91
CA ALA A 337 -5.68 6.40 14.56
C ALA A 337 -5.32 4.90 14.61
N THR A 338 -6.34 4.05 14.75
CA THR A 338 -6.13 2.60 14.68
C THR A 338 -5.66 2.24 13.27
N SER A 339 -4.46 1.66 13.13
CA SER A 339 -4.08 0.98 11.87
C SER A 339 -5.10 -0.13 11.62
N GLN A 340 -5.99 0.07 10.65
CA GLN A 340 -6.76 -1.03 10.09
C GLN A 340 -5.74 -1.91 9.36
N LYS A 341 -5.45 -3.07 9.95
CA LYS A 341 -4.62 -4.13 9.39
C LYS A 341 -5.35 -4.88 8.30
#